data_AF-A0AAN6UKD3-F1
#
_entry.id   AF-A0AAN6UKD3-F1
#
_cell.length_a   1.000
_cell.length_b   1.000
_cell.length_c   1.000
_cell.angle_alpha   90.00
_cell.angle_beta   90.00
_cell.angle_gamma   90.00
#
_symmetry.space_group_name_H-M   'P 1'
#
loop_
_entity.id
_entity.type
_entity.pdbx_description
1 polymer ?
#
loop_
_entity_poly.entity_id
_entity_poly.type
_entity_poly.pdbx_seq_one_letter_code
_entity_poly.pdbx_strand_id
1 'polypeptide(L)'
;MASALTQGQFDLLNRAPSPASPSVTASNRVPRPLPSFHPLPALPDAGFLDIRSSESSHTSILDNLDSRTLDGLSQPPGRKLLPSLLIWDEKGQTLYDDILDTEDYYPFRIENKLIKREVNEIASTIAASGPDLLVELGAGNMSKTSQLLSSLDGYLNSPLTYYALDVDKAQLEKSLLQVTQRADLHWIKVCGLLGTYEDGAKWLARPEIAPYRRTLVWLGSSIANFEQDEASELLESFAKVPETGAPQNLAGCLLFVDGCQDAARIERAYDLAGGQSRRWMEYGIEAARRHLRGNGDDAEVDRLLADDNWRFEGQWHPERQRYESYLVPTRELVGTIRQQPIRLEKGERVAFFGSGKWTKDTMDKVGSRPGLKVHKSWHEAEFNYGTVQNLSSHLGSC
;
A
#
# COMPACT_ATOMS: atom_id res chain seq x y z
N MET A 1 -62.95 -43.93 2.30
CA MET A 1 -63.72 -45.14 1.98
C MET A 1 -62.75 -46.19 1.48
N ALA A 2 -62.76 -47.36 2.15
CA ALA A 2 -62.22 -48.67 1.73
C ALA A 2 -60.72 -48.76 1.38
N SER A 3 -59.88 -49.37 2.23
CA SER A 3 -59.68 -50.84 2.37
C SER A 3 -58.54 -51.30 1.43
N ALA A 4 -57.53 -52.09 1.80
CA ALA A 4 -57.20 -52.80 3.02
C ALA A 4 -55.70 -53.17 2.98
N LEU A 5 -55.13 -53.33 4.17
CA LEU A 5 -53.90 -54.04 4.44
C LEU A 5 -54.15 -55.55 4.38
N THR A 6 -53.15 -56.31 3.93
CA THR A 6 -52.85 -57.66 4.42
C THR A 6 -51.37 -57.98 4.14
N GLN A 7 -50.68 -58.87 4.84
CA GLN A 7 -50.58 -59.25 6.25
C GLN A 7 -49.43 -60.28 6.27
N GLY A 8 -48.72 -60.37 7.39
CA GLY A 8 -47.63 -61.32 7.61
C GLY A 8 -46.60 -60.74 8.60
N GLN A 9 -47.05 -60.28 9.79
CA GLN A 9 -46.96 -61.03 11.07
C GLN A 9 -45.50 -61.31 11.45
N PHE A 10 -44.86 -60.45 12.25
CA PHE A 10 -44.85 -60.44 13.72
C PHE A 10 -44.63 -61.83 14.33
N ASP A 11 -43.40 -62.07 14.79
CA ASP A 11 -43.19 -62.77 16.06
C ASP A 11 -41.89 -62.33 16.76
N LEU A 12 -42.10 -61.89 18.01
CA LEU A 12 -41.25 -62.11 19.19
C LEU A 12 -39.96 -61.28 19.39
N LEU A 13 -40.21 -60.13 20.02
CA LEU A 13 -39.49 -59.63 21.21
C LEU A 13 -38.97 -60.77 22.10
N ASN A 14 -37.64 -60.93 22.20
CA ASN A 14 -36.89 -61.20 23.44
C ASN A 14 -35.44 -61.58 23.12
N ARG A 15 -34.57 -60.59 22.86
CA ARG A 15 -33.12 -60.69 23.14
C ARG A 15 -32.58 -59.31 23.51
N ALA A 16 -32.24 -59.14 24.78
CA ALA A 16 -31.45 -57.99 25.24
C ALA A 16 -30.03 -58.08 24.64
N PRO A 17 -29.49 -57.02 24.04
CA PRO A 17 -28.06 -56.94 23.72
C PRO A 17 -27.27 -56.22 24.85
N SER A 18 -26.14 -56.84 25.19
CA SER A 18 -25.07 -56.34 26.06
C SER A 18 -24.59 -54.91 25.70
N PRO A 19 -23.99 -54.17 26.66
CA PRO A 19 -23.51 -52.82 26.42
C PRO A 19 -22.25 -52.85 25.56
N ALA A 20 -22.33 -52.33 24.33
CA ALA A 20 -21.19 -52.06 23.48
C ALA A 20 -20.77 -50.59 23.64
N SER A 21 -19.57 -50.39 24.17
CA SER A 21 -18.89 -49.11 24.31
C SER A 21 -18.67 -48.43 22.95
N PRO A 22 -18.80 -47.10 22.83
CA PRO A 22 -18.51 -46.41 21.58
C PRO A 22 -17.01 -46.37 21.32
N SER A 23 -16.56 -47.07 20.27
CA SER A 23 -15.22 -46.94 19.72
C SER A 23 -15.11 -45.62 18.96
N VAL A 24 -14.46 -44.64 19.60
CA VAL A 24 -13.96 -43.43 18.94
C VAL A 24 -12.82 -43.86 18.01
N THR A 25 -13.06 -43.83 16.71
CA THR A 25 -12.02 -43.94 15.70
C THR A 25 -11.19 -42.65 15.72
N ALA A 26 -10.12 -42.66 16.51
CA ALA A 26 -9.08 -41.64 16.45
C ALA A 26 -8.48 -41.65 15.04
N SER A 27 -8.77 -40.61 14.26
CA SER A 27 -8.05 -40.34 13.03
C SER A 27 -6.59 -40.06 13.40
N ASN A 28 -5.71 -41.05 13.19
CA ASN A 28 -4.26 -40.87 13.18
C ASN A 28 -3.88 -39.98 11.97
N ARG A 29 -4.21 -38.69 12.03
CA ARG A 29 -3.49 -37.69 11.26
C ARG A 29 -2.17 -37.49 11.99
N VAL A 30 -1.12 -38.10 11.45
CA VAL A 30 0.26 -37.71 11.75
C VAL A 30 0.31 -36.18 11.62
N PRO A 31 0.69 -35.44 12.68
CA PRO A 31 0.91 -34.01 12.55
C PRO A 31 1.88 -33.80 11.39
N ARG A 32 1.51 -32.95 10.41
CA ARG A 32 2.51 -32.49 9.45
C ARG A 32 3.68 -31.96 10.27
N PRO A 33 4.93 -32.38 10.01
CA PRO A 33 6.07 -31.75 10.66
C PRO A 33 5.94 -30.25 10.46
N LEU A 34 6.11 -29.48 11.55
CA LEU A 34 6.26 -28.04 11.47
C LEU A 34 7.34 -27.76 10.40
N PRO A 35 7.10 -26.86 9.44
CA PRO A 35 8.13 -26.52 8.47
C PRO A 35 9.40 -26.17 9.24
N SER A 36 10.48 -26.87 8.92
CA SER A 36 11.81 -26.59 9.43
C SER A 36 12.09 -25.11 9.18
N PHE A 37 12.42 -24.37 10.24
CA PHE A 37 12.93 -23.01 10.15
C PHE A 37 14.04 -22.96 9.12
N HIS A 38 13.73 -22.51 7.90
CA HIS A 38 14.77 -22.00 7.04
C HIS A 38 15.18 -20.68 7.70
N PRO A 39 16.43 -20.53 8.16
CA PRO A 39 16.89 -19.22 8.55
C PRO A 39 16.79 -18.34 7.31
N LEU A 40 16.08 -17.21 7.42
CA LEU A 40 16.18 -16.14 6.43
C LEU A 40 17.67 -15.92 6.14
N PRO A 41 18.05 -15.63 4.88
CA PRO A 41 19.44 -15.28 4.59
C PRO A 41 19.90 -14.27 5.63
N ALA A 42 21.05 -14.53 6.25
CA ALA A 42 21.53 -13.74 7.37
C ALA A 42 21.47 -12.26 6.99
N LEU A 43 20.55 -11.53 7.63
CA LEU A 43 20.43 -10.11 7.42
C LEU A 43 21.72 -9.46 7.90
N PRO A 44 22.27 -8.48 7.17
CA PRO A 44 23.41 -7.73 7.67
C PRO A 44 23.13 -7.19 9.07
N ASP A 45 24.15 -7.13 9.92
CA ASP A 45 24.06 -6.68 11.32
C ASP A 45 23.42 -5.28 11.49
N ALA A 46 23.35 -4.49 10.40
CA ALA A 46 22.85 -3.12 10.38
C ALA A 46 21.31 -2.97 10.46
N GLY A 47 20.53 -4.07 10.47
CA GLY A 47 19.07 -3.98 10.61
C GLY A 47 18.34 -3.32 9.42
N PHE A 48 19.03 -3.04 8.32
CA PHE A 48 18.41 -2.65 7.05
C PHE A 48 19.21 -3.17 5.84
N LEU A 49 18.54 -3.30 4.69
CA LEU A 49 19.11 -3.79 3.43
C LEU A 49 18.77 -2.82 2.29
N ASP A 50 19.78 -2.42 1.50
CA ASP A 50 19.55 -1.72 0.24
C ASP A 50 19.26 -2.73 -0.87
N ILE A 51 18.02 -2.74 -1.35
CA ILE A 51 17.55 -3.72 -2.34
C ILE A 51 17.53 -3.17 -3.77
N ARG A 52 17.90 -1.90 -3.97
CA ARG A 52 17.93 -1.24 -5.29
C ARG A 52 18.97 -1.83 -6.24
N SER A 53 20.07 -2.35 -5.67
CA SER A 53 21.32 -2.65 -6.38
C SER A 53 21.53 -4.12 -6.72
N SER A 54 20.49 -4.95 -6.68
CA SER A 54 20.71 -6.39 -6.61
C SER A 54 21.11 -7.10 -7.89
N GLU A 55 21.10 -6.45 -9.06
CA GLU A 55 21.62 -7.03 -10.31
C GLU A 55 22.21 -5.97 -11.25
N SER A 56 23.25 -6.35 -12.01
CA SER A 56 23.96 -5.48 -12.96
C SER A 56 23.12 -5.01 -14.17
N SER A 57 21.91 -5.54 -14.33
CA SER A 57 20.97 -5.21 -15.42
C SER A 57 19.82 -4.30 -14.97
N HIS A 58 19.67 -4.06 -13.66
CA HIS A 58 18.57 -3.29 -13.10
C HIS A 58 19.07 -1.97 -12.49
N THR A 59 18.48 -0.87 -12.92
CA THR A 59 18.67 0.44 -12.29
C THR A 59 17.36 0.82 -11.61
N SER A 60 17.39 1.03 -10.29
CA SER A 60 16.22 1.47 -9.54
C SER A 60 15.72 2.81 -10.10
N ILE A 61 14.42 3.05 -10.01
CA ILE A 61 13.82 4.31 -10.45
C ILE A 61 14.45 5.49 -9.68
N LEU A 62 14.84 5.26 -8.41
CA LEU A 62 15.49 6.24 -7.56
C LEU A 62 16.83 6.73 -8.13
N ASP A 63 17.55 5.86 -8.85
CA ASP A 63 18.88 6.19 -9.39
C ASP A 63 18.80 6.97 -10.72
N ASN A 64 17.62 7.06 -11.34
CA ASN A 64 17.38 7.74 -12.63
C ASN A 64 16.31 8.84 -12.54
N LEU A 65 16.06 9.40 -11.33
CA LEU A 65 15.00 10.40 -11.13
C LEU A 65 15.20 11.66 -11.96
N ASP A 66 16.45 12.05 -12.22
CA ASP A 66 16.80 13.20 -13.05
C ASP A 66 16.39 12.98 -14.52
N SER A 67 16.73 11.83 -15.11
CA SER A 67 16.28 11.44 -16.45
C SER A 67 14.76 11.36 -16.52
N ARG A 68 14.09 10.77 -15.52
CA ARG A 68 12.61 10.69 -15.50
C ARG A 68 11.95 12.06 -15.40
N THR A 69 12.54 12.95 -14.60
CA THR A 69 12.10 14.35 -14.48
C THR A 69 12.21 15.06 -15.82
N LEU A 70 13.36 14.91 -16.50
CA LEU A 70 13.59 15.53 -17.79
C LEU A 70 12.65 15.00 -18.88
N ASP A 71 12.48 13.67 -18.95
CA ASP A 71 11.58 13.00 -19.86
C ASP A 71 10.13 13.47 -19.66
N GLY A 72 9.69 13.55 -18.41
CA GLY A 72 8.37 14.03 -18.02
C GLY A 72 8.11 15.48 -18.41
N LEU A 73 9.07 16.39 -18.18
CA LEU A 73 8.97 17.79 -18.58
C LEU A 73 9.03 18.01 -20.10
N SER A 74 9.67 17.08 -20.83
CA SER A 74 9.82 17.15 -22.29
C SER A 74 8.63 16.59 -23.08
N GLN A 75 7.69 15.90 -22.42
CA GLN A 75 6.49 15.39 -23.06
C GLN A 75 5.68 16.51 -23.75
N PRO A 76 4.87 16.19 -24.78
CA PRO A 76 4.00 17.18 -25.39
C PRO A 76 2.98 17.75 -24.37
N PRO A 77 2.43 18.96 -24.63
CA PRO A 77 1.41 19.55 -23.76
C PRO A 77 0.27 18.58 -23.44
N GLY A 78 -0.19 18.58 -22.18
CA GLY A 78 -1.20 17.65 -21.68
C GLY A 78 -0.68 16.25 -21.31
N ARG A 79 0.59 15.94 -21.55
CA ARG A 79 1.24 14.69 -21.12
C ARG A 79 2.45 14.90 -20.20
N LYS A 80 2.71 16.16 -19.83
CA LYS A 80 3.83 16.51 -18.95
C LYS A 80 3.58 16.06 -17.53
N LEU A 81 4.63 15.52 -16.91
CA LEU A 81 4.57 15.08 -15.53
C LEU A 81 5.91 15.24 -14.81
N LEU A 82 5.86 15.27 -13.49
CA LEU A 82 7.01 15.14 -12.61
C LEU A 82 6.87 13.87 -11.77
N PRO A 83 7.96 13.12 -11.51
CA PRO A 83 7.90 11.93 -10.66
C PRO A 83 7.54 12.30 -9.22
N SER A 84 6.48 11.72 -8.66
CA SER A 84 6.09 11.93 -7.25
C SER A 84 7.17 11.48 -6.25
N LEU A 85 8.11 10.62 -6.66
CA LEU A 85 9.27 10.23 -5.85
C LEU A 85 10.16 11.41 -5.43
N LEU A 86 10.07 12.56 -6.12
CA LEU A 86 10.85 13.75 -5.79
C LEU A 86 10.53 14.34 -4.40
N ILE A 87 9.33 14.13 -3.86
CA ILE A 87 8.87 14.72 -2.59
C ILE A 87 8.93 13.77 -1.40
N TRP A 88 9.59 12.62 -1.54
CA TRP A 88 9.70 11.61 -0.48
C TRP A 88 11.11 11.50 0.11
N ASP A 89 11.90 12.58 0.06
CA ASP A 89 13.12 12.72 0.86
C ASP A 89 12.83 13.27 2.27
N GLU A 90 13.84 13.38 3.13
CA GLU A 90 13.69 13.88 4.51
C GLU A 90 12.87 15.18 4.65
N LYS A 91 13.13 16.18 3.79
CA LYS A 91 12.42 17.46 3.84
C LYS A 91 10.98 17.30 3.35
N GLY A 92 10.78 16.52 2.28
CA GLY A 92 9.45 16.20 1.78
C GLY A 92 8.58 15.45 2.80
N GLN A 93 9.16 14.49 3.53
CA GLN A 93 8.49 13.80 4.63
C GLN A 93 8.12 14.75 5.77
N THR A 94 9.01 15.67 6.14
CA THR A 94 8.73 16.68 7.18
C THR A 94 7.54 17.57 6.79
N LEU A 95 7.50 18.03 5.53
CA LEU A 95 6.38 18.80 5.00
C LEU A 95 5.08 18.00 4.93
N TYR A 96 5.16 16.69 4.69
CA TYR A 96 4.00 15.80 4.74
C TYR A 96 3.53 15.58 6.18
N ASP A 97 4.43 15.46 7.16
CA ASP A 97 4.05 15.37 8.57
C ASP A 97 3.25 16.61 9.02
N ASP A 98 3.59 17.81 8.54
CA ASP A 98 2.78 19.03 8.78
C ASP A 98 1.34 18.92 8.25
N ILE A 99 1.12 18.16 7.17
CA ILE A 99 -0.22 17.88 6.62
C ILE A 99 -0.97 16.92 7.56
N LEU A 100 -0.29 15.89 8.08
CA LEU A 100 -0.86 14.89 8.98
C LEU A 100 -1.36 15.51 10.30
N ASP A 101 -0.72 16.58 10.76
CA ASP A 101 -1.09 17.31 11.97
C ASP A 101 -2.32 18.23 11.79
N THR A 102 -2.80 18.41 10.56
CA THR A 102 -3.99 19.23 10.31
C THR A 102 -5.29 18.48 10.57
N GLU A 103 -6.33 19.21 10.96
CA GLU A 103 -7.66 18.62 11.10
C GLU A 103 -8.32 18.33 9.74
N ASP A 104 -8.08 19.14 8.73
CA ASP A 104 -8.73 18.96 7.43
C ASP A 104 -8.24 17.70 6.68
N TYR A 105 -7.00 17.23 6.93
CA TYR A 105 -6.49 15.98 6.37
C TYR A 105 -7.07 14.75 7.09
N TYR A 106 -8.32 14.45 6.78
CA TYR A 106 -9.05 13.34 7.37
C TYR A 106 -8.45 11.93 7.13
N PRO A 107 -7.78 11.59 6.01
CA PRO A 107 -7.40 10.19 5.73
C PRO A 107 -6.56 9.58 6.85
N PHE A 108 -5.55 10.32 7.32
CA PHE A 108 -4.67 9.89 8.40
C PHE A 108 -5.40 9.69 9.73
N ARG A 109 -6.31 10.60 10.07
CA ARG A 109 -7.04 10.55 11.36
C ARG A 109 -8.02 9.38 11.41
N ILE A 110 -8.74 9.14 10.32
CA ILE A 110 -9.66 8.00 10.21
C ILE A 110 -8.89 6.70 10.30
N GLU A 111 -7.82 6.55 9.52
CA GLU A 111 -7.04 5.32 9.52
C GLU A 111 -6.48 5.03 10.91
N ASN A 112 -5.92 6.04 11.59
CA ASN A 112 -5.47 5.90 12.97
C ASN A 112 -6.59 5.46 13.92
N LYS A 113 -7.78 6.06 13.82
CA LYS A 113 -8.95 5.69 14.65
C LYS A 113 -9.39 4.25 14.37
N LEU A 114 -9.42 3.86 13.10
CA LEU A 114 -9.79 2.53 12.65
C LEU A 114 -8.81 1.47 13.14
N ILE A 115 -7.50 1.70 12.93
CA ILE A 115 -6.45 0.81 13.44
C ILE A 115 -6.60 0.66 14.94
N LYS A 116 -6.68 1.76 15.71
CA LYS A 116 -6.86 1.70 17.17
C LYS A 116 -8.04 0.85 17.61
N ARG A 117 -9.18 0.95 16.92
CA ARG A 117 -10.39 0.21 17.26
C ARG A 117 -10.28 -1.27 16.91
N GLU A 118 -9.69 -1.58 15.75
CA GLU A 118 -9.74 -2.93 15.16
C GLU A 118 -8.40 -3.70 15.29
N VAL A 119 -7.38 -3.12 15.92
CA VAL A 119 -6.00 -3.64 15.91
C VAL A 119 -5.91 -5.10 16.33
N ASN A 120 -6.65 -5.52 17.36
CA ASN A 120 -6.63 -6.90 17.85
C ASN A 120 -7.22 -7.88 16.83
N GLU A 121 -8.27 -7.48 16.11
CA GLU A 121 -8.88 -8.33 15.09
C GLU A 121 -8.00 -8.40 13.83
N ILE A 122 -7.39 -7.28 13.45
CA ILE A 122 -6.40 -7.23 12.37
C ILE A 122 -5.20 -8.11 12.70
N ALA A 123 -4.62 -7.93 13.89
CA ALA A 123 -3.46 -8.67 14.38
C ALA A 123 -3.72 -10.18 14.45
N SER A 124 -4.83 -10.59 15.06
CA SER A 124 -5.20 -12.02 15.12
C SER A 124 -5.45 -12.63 13.74
N THR A 125 -6.02 -11.87 12.80
CA THR A 125 -6.21 -12.31 11.40
C THR A 125 -4.86 -12.52 10.70
N ILE A 126 -3.92 -11.60 10.87
CA ILE A 126 -2.56 -11.72 10.32
C ILE A 126 -1.85 -12.92 10.96
N ALA A 127 -1.86 -13.05 12.28
CA ALA A 127 -1.23 -14.16 13.00
C ALA A 127 -1.79 -15.52 12.58
N ALA A 128 -3.12 -15.64 12.42
CA ALA A 128 -3.77 -16.87 11.96
C ALA A 128 -3.36 -17.27 10.53
N SER A 129 -2.90 -16.33 9.71
CA SER A 129 -2.34 -16.64 8.38
C SER A 129 -0.96 -17.30 8.45
N GLY A 130 -0.28 -17.25 9.60
CA GLY A 130 1.04 -17.83 9.86
C GLY A 130 2.17 -17.29 8.96
N PRO A 131 2.38 -15.97 8.85
CA PRO A 131 3.43 -15.42 8.00
C PRO A 131 4.80 -15.52 8.67
N ASP A 132 5.82 -15.85 7.89
CA ASP A 132 7.23 -15.70 8.27
C ASP A 132 7.65 -14.22 8.15
N LEU A 133 7.09 -13.52 7.16
CA LEU A 133 7.42 -12.14 6.81
C LEU A 133 6.20 -11.22 6.86
N LEU A 134 6.37 -10.04 7.45
CA LEU A 134 5.43 -8.93 7.33
C LEU A 134 6.14 -7.77 6.61
N VAL A 135 5.70 -7.42 5.40
CA VAL A 135 6.37 -6.37 4.60
C VAL A 135 5.45 -5.17 4.47
N GLU A 136 5.83 -4.05 5.08
CA GLU A 136 5.11 -2.78 4.92
C GLU A 136 5.66 -1.97 3.76
N LEU A 137 4.78 -1.60 2.83
CA LEU A 137 5.09 -0.88 1.61
C LEU A 137 4.87 0.63 1.82
N GLY A 138 5.96 1.40 1.90
CA GLY A 138 5.91 2.83 2.16
C GLY A 138 5.64 3.09 3.63
N ALA A 139 6.59 2.69 4.48
CA ALA A 139 6.41 2.64 5.92
C ALA A 139 6.31 4.02 6.58
N GLY A 140 6.89 5.06 5.96
CA GLY A 140 6.87 6.43 6.46
C GLY A 140 7.31 6.53 7.92
N ASN A 141 6.61 7.33 8.72
CA ASN A 141 6.93 7.54 10.13
C ASN A 141 6.53 6.39 11.09
N MET A 142 5.91 5.31 10.58
CA MET A 142 5.55 4.08 11.32
C MET A 142 4.78 4.27 12.66
N SER A 143 4.10 5.42 12.84
CA SER A 143 3.30 5.71 14.03
C SER A 143 2.09 4.78 14.18
N LYS A 144 1.42 4.48 13.06
CA LYS A 144 0.35 3.47 12.95
C LYS A 144 0.89 2.06 13.14
N THR A 145 1.99 1.77 12.47
CA THR A 145 2.64 0.45 12.44
C THR A 145 3.05 -0.01 13.84
N SER A 146 3.58 0.88 14.66
CA SER A 146 3.99 0.54 16.04
C SER A 146 2.85 -0.13 16.83
N GLN A 147 1.62 0.36 16.70
CA GLN A 147 0.44 -0.19 17.38
C GLN A 147 0.06 -1.58 16.82
N LEU A 148 0.14 -1.74 15.49
CA LEU A 148 -0.13 -3.02 14.83
C LEU A 148 0.90 -4.09 15.25
N LEU A 149 2.19 -3.75 15.25
CA LEU A 149 3.26 -4.68 15.62
C LEU A 149 3.14 -5.10 17.09
N SER A 150 2.89 -4.18 18.02
CA SER A 150 2.69 -4.53 19.43
C SER A 150 1.51 -5.47 19.64
N SER A 151 0.38 -5.26 18.96
CA SER A 151 -0.77 -6.16 19.05
C SER A 151 -0.46 -7.51 18.41
N LEU A 152 0.13 -7.53 17.21
CA LEU A 152 0.51 -8.73 16.48
C LEU A 152 1.45 -9.62 17.30
N ASP A 153 2.47 -9.05 17.92
CA ASP A 153 3.45 -9.78 18.73
C ASP A 153 2.77 -10.64 19.81
N GLY A 154 1.72 -10.12 20.46
CA GLY A 154 0.94 -10.84 21.46
C GLY A 154 0.11 -12.03 20.95
N TYR A 155 -0.12 -12.12 19.64
CA TYR A 155 -0.80 -13.25 18.98
C TYR A 155 0.17 -14.26 18.34
N LEU A 156 1.47 -13.96 18.31
CA LEU A 156 2.47 -14.84 17.72
C LEU A 156 2.95 -15.89 18.72
N ASN A 157 3.31 -17.06 18.20
CA ASN A 157 3.94 -18.15 18.92
C ASN A 157 5.20 -18.69 18.19
N SER A 158 5.64 -17.96 17.16
CA SER A 158 6.82 -18.23 16.36
C SER A 158 7.43 -16.91 15.89
N PRO A 159 8.76 -16.85 15.64
CA PRO A 159 9.40 -15.66 15.12
C PRO A 159 8.81 -15.18 13.80
N LEU A 160 8.71 -13.87 13.65
CA LEU A 160 8.30 -13.17 12.44
C LEU A 160 9.31 -12.06 12.13
N THR A 161 9.61 -11.82 10.85
CA THR A 161 10.42 -10.65 10.47
C THR A 161 9.55 -9.60 9.80
N TYR A 162 9.52 -8.41 10.40
CA TYR A 162 8.90 -7.22 9.84
C TYR A 162 9.93 -6.44 9.00
N TYR A 163 9.56 -6.12 7.76
CA TYR A 163 10.34 -5.28 6.86
C TYR A 163 9.59 -3.99 6.55
N ALA A 164 10.17 -2.85 6.93
CA ALA A 164 9.74 -1.53 6.48
C ALA A 164 10.42 -1.20 5.15
N LEU A 165 9.66 -1.15 4.05
CA LEU A 165 10.15 -0.72 2.74
C LEU A 165 9.90 0.77 2.55
N ASP A 166 10.96 1.53 2.29
CA ASP A 166 10.87 2.95 1.98
C ASP A 166 12.02 3.43 1.08
N VAL A 167 11.89 4.63 0.54
CA VAL A 167 12.79 5.19 -0.47
C VAL A 167 13.84 6.15 0.09
N ASP A 168 13.61 6.70 1.29
CA ASP A 168 14.56 7.59 1.97
C ASP A 168 15.26 6.86 3.11
N LYS A 169 16.59 6.73 2.99
CA LYS A 169 17.42 6.01 3.96
C LYS A 169 17.37 6.65 5.35
N ALA A 170 17.48 7.97 5.44
CA ALA A 170 17.58 8.67 6.71
C ALA A 170 16.26 8.59 7.49
N GLN A 171 15.12 8.77 6.80
CA GLN A 171 13.79 8.60 7.38
C GLN A 171 13.52 7.15 7.78
N LEU A 172 13.94 6.18 6.97
CA LEU A 172 13.81 4.77 7.30
C LEU A 172 14.57 4.42 8.58
N GLU A 173 15.86 4.80 8.67
CA GLU A 173 16.69 4.59 9.87
C GLU A 173 16.07 5.24 11.12
N LYS A 174 15.64 6.51 10.99
CA LYS A 174 14.98 7.26 12.07
C LYS A 174 13.70 6.56 12.55
N SER A 175 12.85 6.13 11.61
CA SER A 175 11.55 5.56 11.93
C SER A 175 11.68 4.14 12.53
N LEU A 176 12.64 3.34 12.06
CA LEU A 176 12.96 2.03 12.64
C LEU A 176 13.37 2.15 14.10
N LEU A 177 14.23 3.13 14.43
CA LEU A 177 14.62 3.41 15.81
C LEU A 177 13.42 3.80 16.68
N GLN A 178 12.47 4.57 16.13
CA GLN A 178 11.27 4.94 16.88
C GLN A 178 10.36 3.74 17.14
N VAL A 179 10.21 2.82 16.19
CA VAL A 179 9.41 1.60 16.38
C VAL A 179 9.99 0.74 17.50
N THR A 180 11.30 0.50 17.49
CA THR A 180 11.97 -0.33 18.51
C THR A 180 11.95 0.32 19.90
N GLN A 181 11.80 1.64 19.98
CA GLN A 181 11.61 2.36 21.25
C GLN A 181 10.15 2.35 21.74
N ARG A 182 9.18 2.30 20.82
CA ARG A 182 7.74 2.37 21.14
C ARG A 182 7.11 1.01 21.42
N ALA A 183 7.68 -0.06 20.90
CA ALA A 183 7.13 -1.41 20.98
C ALA A 183 8.14 -2.37 21.62
N ASP A 184 7.70 -3.06 22.67
CA ASP A 184 8.42 -4.19 23.26
C ASP A 184 8.02 -5.47 22.51
N LEU A 185 8.87 -5.93 21.60
CA LEU A 185 8.58 -7.00 20.65
C LEU A 185 9.40 -8.26 20.99
N HIS A 186 8.71 -9.37 21.25
CA HIS A 186 9.32 -10.64 21.64
C HIS A 186 9.53 -11.58 20.45
N TRP A 187 8.57 -11.62 19.53
CA TRP A 187 8.57 -12.52 18.37
C TRP A 187 8.94 -11.81 17.07
N ILE A 188 8.78 -10.49 17.02
CA ILE A 188 8.97 -9.70 15.81
C ILE A 188 10.39 -9.10 15.75
N LYS A 189 11.16 -9.49 14.74
CA LYS A 189 12.39 -8.80 14.34
C LYS A 189 12.05 -7.67 13.38
N VAL A 190 12.46 -6.44 13.69
CA VAL A 190 12.21 -5.23 12.86
C VAL A 190 13.42 -4.98 11.95
N CYS A 191 13.20 -4.80 10.66
CA CYS A 191 14.23 -4.55 9.65
C CYS A 191 13.78 -3.51 8.61
N GLY A 192 14.73 -2.81 8.00
CA GLY A 192 14.48 -1.89 6.88
C GLY A 192 14.82 -2.47 5.51
N LEU A 193 14.09 -2.07 4.47
CA LEU A 193 14.41 -2.27 3.08
C LEU A 193 14.45 -0.89 2.40
N LEU A 194 15.59 -0.52 1.83
CA LEU A 194 15.72 0.70 1.04
C LEU A 194 15.48 0.36 -0.44
N GLY A 195 14.43 0.91 -1.02
CA GLY A 195 14.07 0.71 -2.43
C GLY A 195 12.64 1.11 -2.75
N THR A 196 12.28 1.05 -4.03
CA THR A 196 10.89 1.28 -4.46
C THR A 196 10.01 0.04 -4.25
N TYR A 197 8.71 0.16 -4.50
CA TYR A 197 7.80 -0.99 -4.46
C TYR A 197 8.21 -2.07 -5.46
N GLU A 198 8.67 -1.69 -6.64
CA GLU A 198 9.16 -2.61 -7.67
C GLU A 198 10.45 -3.32 -7.23
N ASP A 199 11.36 -2.60 -6.57
CA ASP A 199 12.55 -3.21 -5.97
C ASP A 199 12.13 -4.25 -4.90
N GLY A 200 11.14 -3.89 -4.08
CA GLY A 200 10.55 -4.77 -3.07
C GLY A 200 9.96 -6.05 -3.66
N ALA A 201 9.17 -5.94 -4.72
CA ALA A 201 8.58 -7.07 -5.41
C ALA A 201 9.65 -8.02 -5.98
N LYS A 202 10.72 -7.47 -6.58
CA LYS A 202 11.84 -8.25 -7.10
C LYS A 202 12.64 -8.93 -6.01
N TRP A 203 12.95 -8.23 -4.92
CA TRP A 203 13.63 -8.81 -3.77
C TRP A 203 12.83 -9.99 -3.19
N LEU A 204 11.52 -9.82 -3.08
CA LEU A 204 10.58 -10.84 -2.63
C LEU A 204 10.48 -12.06 -3.56
N ALA A 205 10.68 -11.86 -4.87
CA ALA A 205 10.63 -12.92 -5.88
C ALA A 205 11.92 -13.77 -5.96
N ARG A 206 13.01 -13.38 -5.29
CA ARG A 206 14.28 -14.11 -5.34
C ARG A 206 14.12 -15.55 -4.82
N PRO A 207 14.78 -16.56 -5.41
CA PRO A 207 14.60 -17.97 -5.03
C PRO A 207 14.81 -18.28 -3.54
N GLU A 208 15.71 -17.55 -2.88
CA GLU A 208 16.00 -17.69 -1.46
C GLU A 208 14.97 -17.01 -0.54
N ILE A 209 14.14 -16.10 -1.07
CA ILE A 209 13.08 -15.37 -0.33
C ILE A 209 11.68 -15.90 -0.69
N ALA A 210 11.43 -16.20 -1.96
CA ALA A 210 10.14 -16.66 -2.52
C ALA A 210 9.43 -17.76 -1.70
N PRO A 211 10.14 -18.75 -1.11
CA PRO A 211 9.51 -19.78 -0.28
C PRO A 211 8.89 -19.27 1.03
N TYR A 212 9.35 -18.13 1.56
CA TYR A 212 8.84 -17.59 2.83
C TYR A 212 7.43 -17.04 2.68
N ARG A 213 6.57 -17.47 3.59
CA ARG A 213 5.18 -17.07 3.67
C ARG A 213 5.09 -15.63 4.14
N ARG A 214 4.44 -14.76 3.37
CA ARG A 214 4.45 -13.32 3.64
C ARG A 214 3.08 -12.68 3.68
N THR A 215 2.93 -11.68 4.52
CA THR A 215 1.80 -10.75 4.49
C THR A 215 2.31 -9.37 4.11
N LEU A 216 1.65 -8.71 3.16
CA LEU A 216 1.93 -7.32 2.81
C LEU A 216 1.05 -6.38 3.64
N VAL A 217 1.60 -5.24 4.03
CA VAL A 217 0.89 -4.16 4.70
C VAL A 217 1.06 -2.90 3.86
N TRP A 218 -0.03 -2.23 3.54
CA TRP A 218 0.00 -0.97 2.78
C TRP A 218 -0.99 0.01 3.39
N LEU A 219 -0.45 0.93 4.18
CA LEU A 219 -1.22 1.91 4.94
C LEU A 219 -1.23 3.26 4.19
N GLY A 220 -2.04 4.20 4.68
CA GLY A 220 -2.04 5.59 4.21
C GLY A 220 -2.72 5.80 2.85
N SER A 221 -3.39 4.79 2.30
CA SER A 221 -4.00 4.85 0.97
C SER A 221 -2.98 5.08 -0.15
N SER A 222 -1.69 4.83 0.11
CA SER A 222 -0.60 5.11 -0.84
C SER A 222 -0.67 4.25 -2.11
N ILE A 223 -1.27 3.06 -2.04
CA ILE A 223 -1.58 2.26 -3.24
C ILE A 223 -2.50 3.02 -4.21
N ALA A 224 -3.37 3.88 -3.69
CA ALA A 224 -4.26 4.70 -4.51
C ALA A 224 -3.56 5.92 -5.12
N ASN A 225 -2.26 6.12 -4.88
CA ASN A 225 -1.50 7.13 -5.59
C ASN A 225 -1.26 6.73 -7.06
N PHE A 226 -1.39 5.45 -7.39
CA PHE A 226 -1.33 4.93 -8.74
C PHE A 226 -2.71 4.96 -9.41
N GLU A 227 -2.74 4.84 -10.74
CA GLU A 227 -3.97 4.47 -11.43
C GLU A 227 -4.38 3.03 -11.06
N GLN A 228 -5.67 2.70 -11.23
CA GLN A 228 -6.21 1.40 -10.80
C GLN A 228 -5.51 0.22 -11.50
N ASP A 229 -5.20 0.36 -12.80
CA ASP A 229 -4.50 -0.68 -13.57
C ASP A 229 -3.04 -0.83 -13.12
N GLU A 230 -2.34 0.29 -12.88
CA GLU A 230 -0.96 0.30 -12.37
C GLU A 230 -0.89 -0.33 -10.97
N ALA A 231 -1.84 -0.02 -10.08
CA ALA A 231 -1.92 -0.65 -8.77
C ALA A 231 -2.19 -2.15 -8.85
N SER A 232 -3.02 -2.59 -9.81
CA SER A 232 -3.28 -4.00 -10.07
C SER A 232 -2.02 -4.73 -10.55
N GLU A 233 -1.24 -4.09 -11.42
CA GLU A 233 0.06 -4.57 -11.89
C GLU A 233 1.07 -4.69 -10.75
N LEU A 234 1.13 -3.68 -9.90
CA LEU A 234 2.03 -3.66 -8.76
C LEU A 234 1.68 -4.76 -7.75
N LEU A 235 0.39 -4.95 -7.42
CA LEU A 235 -0.04 -6.07 -6.58
C LEU A 235 0.26 -7.43 -7.23
N GLU A 236 0.12 -7.55 -8.55
CA GLU A 236 0.47 -8.77 -9.28
C GLU A 236 1.96 -9.09 -9.14
N SER A 237 2.82 -8.08 -9.18
CA SER A 237 4.27 -8.25 -9.02
C SER A 237 4.68 -8.82 -7.66
N PHE A 238 3.84 -8.65 -6.62
CA PHE A 238 4.05 -9.28 -5.31
C PHE A 238 3.39 -10.67 -5.18
N ALA A 239 2.37 -10.95 -5.98
CA ALA A 239 1.65 -12.22 -5.95
C ALA A 239 2.29 -13.29 -6.84
N LYS A 240 3.00 -12.86 -7.90
CA LYS A 240 3.61 -13.75 -8.91
C LYS A 240 5.06 -13.36 -9.15
N VAL A 241 5.89 -14.33 -9.52
CA VAL A 241 7.26 -14.09 -9.99
C VAL A 241 7.18 -13.46 -11.39
N PRO A 242 7.73 -12.26 -11.64
CA PRO A 242 7.55 -11.55 -12.91
C PRO A 242 7.98 -12.34 -14.15
N GLU A 243 9.09 -13.09 -14.06
CA GLU A 243 9.70 -13.78 -15.22
C GLU A 243 8.96 -15.07 -15.60
N THR A 244 8.39 -15.75 -14.60
CA THR A 244 7.81 -17.11 -14.79
C THR A 244 6.30 -17.14 -14.59
N GLY A 245 5.72 -16.10 -14.00
CA GLY A 245 4.32 -16.06 -13.57
C GLY A 245 4.00 -17.02 -12.42
N ALA A 246 5.01 -17.70 -11.84
CA ALA A 246 4.81 -18.65 -10.76
C ALA A 246 4.26 -17.96 -9.50
N PRO A 247 3.31 -18.56 -8.76
CA PRO A 247 2.81 -17.97 -7.52
C PRO A 247 3.93 -17.78 -6.49
N GLN A 248 3.95 -16.61 -5.84
CA GLN A 248 4.73 -16.38 -4.64
C GLN A 248 3.98 -16.91 -3.39
N ASN A 249 4.67 -17.12 -2.27
CA ASN A 249 4.04 -17.56 -1.03
C ASN A 249 3.36 -16.39 -0.28
N LEU A 250 2.47 -15.67 -0.97
CA LEU A 250 1.68 -14.58 -0.42
C LEU A 250 0.51 -15.13 0.39
N ALA A 251 0.51 -14.88 1.69
CA ALA A 251 -0.54 -15.28 2.62
C ALA A 251 -1.73 -14.31 2.62
N GLY A 252 -1.48 -13.01 2.42
CA GLY A 252 -2.50 -11.99 2.38
C GLY A 252 -1.93 -10.58 2.28
N CYS A 253 -2.83 -9.61 2.16
CA CYS A 253 -2.52 -8.18 2.16
C CYS A 253 -3.47 -7.44 3.12
N LEU A 254 -2.92 -6.58 3.97
CA LEU A 254 -3.66 -5.56 4.70
C LEU A 254 -3.51 -4.24 3.94
N LEU A 255 -4.60 -3.76 3.34
CA LEU A 255 -4.61 -2.52 2.57
C LEU A 255 -5.55 -1.53 3.25
N PHE A 256 -5.09 -0.30 3.47
CA PHE A 256 -5.96 0.83 3.74
C PHE A 256 -6.19 1.60 2.44
N VAL A 257 -7.45 1.90 2.13
CA VAL A 257 -7.82 2.74 1.01
C VAL A 257 -8.89 3.74 1.45
N ASP A 258 -8.71 5.00 1.06
CA ASP A 258 -9.73 6.02 1.29
C ASP A 258 -10.85 5.86 0.25
N GLY A 259 -12.09 5.66 0.67
CA GLY A 259 -13.24 5.56 -0.24
C GLY A 259 -14.09 6.82 -0.38
N CYS A 260 -13.68 7.96 0.22
CA CYS A 260 -14.51 9.16 0.34
C CYS A 260 -14.98 9.67 -1.04
N GLN A 261 -16.24 10.09 -1.15
CA GLN A 261 -16.81 10.67 -2.38
C GLN A 261 -17.34 12.10 -2.16
N ASP A 262 -17.16 12.67 -0.97
CA ASP A 262 -17.54 14.05 -0.69
C ASP A 262 -16.48 14.99 -1.27
N ALA A 263 -16.78 15.59 -2.42
CA ALA A 263 -15.89 16.49 -3.13
C ALA A 263 -15.37 17.62 -2.24
N ALA A 264 -16.23 18.28 -1.46
CA ALA A 264 -15.82 19.43 -0.65
C ALA A 264 -14.86 18.99 0.47
N ARG A 265 -15.07 17.80 1.02
CA ARG A 265 -14.17 17.23 2.03
C ARG A 265 -12.83 16.82 1.44
N ILE A 266 -12.84 16.20 0.26
CA ILE A 266 -11.62 15.81 -0.45
C ILE A 266 -10.82 17.06 -0.82
N GLU A 267 -11.43 18.05 -1.46
CA GLU A 267 -10.78 19.30 -1.84
C GLU A 267 -10.10 19.98 -0.63
N ARG A 268 -10.82 20.11 0.51
CA ARG A 268 -10.23 20.69 1.73
C ARG A 268 -9.06 19.89 2.29
N ALA A 269 -9.08 18.56 2.16
CA ALA A 269 -7.98 17.73 2.64
C ALA A 269 -6.70 17.90 1.80
N TYR A 270 -6.82 18.23 0.50
CA TYR A 270 -5.68 18.29 -0.41
C TYR A 270 -5.26 19.72 -0.81
N ASP A 271 -6.10 20.73 -0.59
CA ASP A 271 -5.74 22.16 -0.66
C ASP A 271 -6.02 22.83 0.70
N LEU A 272 -5.15 22.53 1.66
CA LEU A 272 -5.29 22.99 3.05
C LEU A 272 -5.21 24.53 3.13
N ALA A 273 -6.12 25.14 3.90
CA ALA A 273 -6.20 26.59 4.06
C ALA A 273 -4.90 27.23 4.60
N GLY A 274 -4.11 26.49 5.39
CA GLY A 274 -2.80 26.94 5.89
C GLY A 274 -1.65 26.82 4.89
N GLY A 275 -1.93 26.35 3.67
CA GLY A 275 -0.98 26.21 2.57
C GLY A 275 0.00 25.05 2.71
N GLN A 276 -0.18 24.13 3.66
CA GLN A 276 0.71 22.98 3.88
C GLN A 276 0.82 22.11 2.62
N SER A 277 -0.31 21.74 2.00
CA SER A 277 -0.32 20.97 0.76
C SER A 277 0.40 21.68 -0.38
N ARG A 278 0.23 23.00 -0.48
CA ARG A 278 0.89 23.83 -1.50
C ARG A 278 2.40 23.81 -1.31
N ARG A 279 2.87 24.06 -0.09
CA ARG A 279 4.31 23.99 0.26
C ARG A 279 4.91 22.63 -0.04
N TRP A 280 4.19 21.55 0.29
CA TRP A 280 4.65 20.18 0.02
C TRP A 280 4.73 19.87 -1.48
N MET A 281 3.74 20.31 -2.26
CA MET A 281 3.73 20.11 -3.71
C MET A 281 4.78 20.98 -4.42
N GLU A 282 4.89 22.25 -4.05
CA GLU A 282 5.86 23.19 -4.63
C GLU A 282 7.31 22.81 -4.27
N TYR A 283 7.53 22.14 -3.14
CA TYR A 283 8.83 21.52 -2.83
C TYR A 283 9.28 20.53 -3.91
N GLY A 284 8.36 19.92 -4.66
CA GLY A 284 8.69 19.09 -5.82
C GLY A 284 9.52 19.81 -6.89
N ILE A 285 9.34 21.13 -7.06
CA ILE A 285 10.15 21.95 -7.95
C ILE A 285 11.57 22.12 -7.42
N GLU A 286 11.71 22.38 -6.12
CA GLU A 286 13.02 22.46 -5.46
C GLU A 286 13.77 21.12 -5.58
N ALA A 287 13.09 20.01 -5.33
CA ALA A 287 13.65 18.67 -5.47
C ALA A 287 14.05 18.37 -6.92
N ALA A 288 13.16 18.62 -7.89
CA ALA A 288 13.47 18.47 -9.32
C ALA A 288 14.71 19.28 -9.73
N ARG A 289 14.82 20.53 -9.27
CA ARG A 289 15.97 21.40 -9.52
C ARG A 289 17.26 20.76 -9.00
N ARG A 290 17.23 20.24 -7.77
CA ARG A 290 18.37 19.58 -7.13
C ARG A 290 18.81 18.33 -7.89
N HIS A 291 17.86 17.48 -8.28
CA HIS A 291 18.15 16.25 -9.03
C HIS A 291 18.70 16.54 -10.44
N LEU A 292 18.14 17.51 -11.15
CA LEU A 292 18.60 17.87 -12.50
C LEU A 292 19.99 18.53 -12.50
N ARG A 293 20.28 19.39 -11.52
CA ARG A 293 21.62 19.97 -11.29
C ARG A 293 22.69 18.92 -11.02
N GLY A 294 22.34 17.88 -10.24
CA GLY A 294 23.32 16.92 -9.72
C GLY A 294 24.37 17.62 -8.86
N ASN A 295 25.65 17.42 -9.18
CA ASN A 295 26.78 18.01 -8.43
C ASN A 295 27.28 19.35 -9.00
N GLY A 296 26.61 19.91 -10.02
CA GLY A 296 27.05 21.12 -10.72
C GLY A 296 26.04 22.26 -10.63
N ASP A 297 26.51 23.47 -10.96
CA ASP A 297 25.65 24.62 -11.19
C ASP A 297 25.10 24.55 -12.62
N ASP A 298 23.78 24.68 -12.76
CA ASP A 298 23.10 24.76 -14.05
C ASP A 298 22.10 25.93 -14.03
N ALA A 299 22.56 27.08 -14.54
CA ALA A 299 21.77 28.31 -14.56
C ALA A 299 20.48 28.19 -15.37
N GLU A 300 20.41 27.24 -16.31
CA GLU A 300 19.22 27.01 -17.11
C GLU A 300 18.17 26.21 -16.32
N VAL A 301 18.59 25.15 -15.63
CA VAL A 301 17.75 24.45 -14.64
C VAL A 301 17.21 25.44 -13.61
N ASP A 302 18.04 26.35 -13.13
CA ASP A 302 17.67 27.34 -12.11
C ASP A 302 16.64 28.33 -12.60
N ARG A 303 16.84 28.82 -13.81
CA ARG A 303 15.92 29.76 -14.44
C ARG A 303 14.57 29.11 -14.72
N LEU A 304 14.53 27.84 -15.12
CA LEU A 304 13.29 27.12 -15.45
C LEU A 304 12.55 26.68 -14.18
N LEU A 305 13.25 26.15 -13.20
CA LEU A 305 12.70 25.62 -11.95
C LEU A 305 12.85 26.58 -10.76
N ALA A 306 12.90 27.89 -11.01
CA ALA A 306 12.78 28.92 -9.98
C ALA A 306 11.37 28.88 -9.37
N ASP A 307 11.25 29.01 -8.05
CA ASP A 307 9.97 28.79 -7.33
C ASP A 307 8.86 29.75 -7.78
N ASP A 308 9.19 30.99 -8.13
CA ASP A 308 8.24 32.01 -8.61
C ASP A 308 7.66 31.72 -10.01
N ASN A 309 8.23 30.75 -10.72
CA ASN A 309 7.70 30.28 -11.99
C ASN A 309 6.54 29.30 -11.85
N TRP A 310 6.28 28.78 -10.65
CA TRP A 310 5.36 27.68 -10.45
C TRP A 310 4.29 28.05 -9.42
N ARG A 311 3.13 27.42 -9.57
CA ARG A 311 2.11 27.42 -8.53
C ARG A 311 1.48 26.04 -8.45
N PHE A 312 1.03 25.68 -7.26
CA PHE A 312 0.16 24.53 -7.07
C PHE A 312 -1.25 24.76 -7.65
N GLU A 313 -1.81 23.72 -8.27
CA GLU A 313 -3.23 23.60 -8.58
C GLU A 313 -3.68 22.17 -8.29
N GLY A 314 -4.83 21.99 -7.65
CA GLY A 314 -5.40 20.67 -7.40
C GLY A 314 -6.84 20.59 -7.87
N GLN A 315 -7.29 19.38 -8.19
CA GLN A 315 -8.64 19.14 -8.67
C GLN A 315 -9.15 17.74 -8.29
N TRP A 316 -10.37 17.70 -7.75
CA TRP A 316 -11.15 16.47 -7.64
C TRP A 316 -11.80 16.09 -8.98
N HIS A 317 -11.56 14.84 -9.41
CA HIS A 317 -12.14 14.22 -10.61
C HIS A 317 -13.12 13.11 -10.18
N PRO A 318 -14.42 13.42 -9.98
CA PRO A 318 -15.40 12.45 -9.50
C PRO A 318 -15.56 11.25 -10.45
N GLU A 319 -15.46 11.47 -11.76
CA GLU A 319 -15.54 10.43 -12.79
C GLU A 319 -14.38 9.43 -12.76
N ARG A 320 -13.22 9.86 -12.24
CA ARG A 320 -12.04 9.02 -12.02
C ARG A 320 -11.90 8.56 -10.57
N GLN A 321 -12.77 9.08 -9.69
CA GLN A 321 -12.65 8.97 -8.23
C GLN A 321 -11.23 9.31 -7.76
N ARG A 322 -10.67 10.43 -8.22
CA ARG A 322 -9.26 10.78 -7.95
C ARG A 322 -9.08 12.27 -7.73
N TYR A 323 -8.31 12.64 -6.72
CA TYR A 323 -7.77 13.99 -6.61
C TYR A 323 -6.44 14.05 -7.33
N GLU A 324 -6.23 15.05 -8.18
CA GLU A 324 -4.99 15.26 -8.91
C GLU A 324 -4.36 16.60 -8.53
N SER A 325 -3.05 16.57 -8.33
CA SER A 325 -2.21 17.72 -8.02
C SER A 325 -1.30 18.01 -9.20
N TYR A 326 -1.24 19.28 -9.57
CA TYR A 326 -0.48 19.80 -10.69
C TYR A 326 0.44 20.92 -10.24
N LEU A 327 1.57 21.04 -10.93
CA LEU A 327 2.47 22.19 -10.87
C LEU A 327 2.30 22.97 -12.18
N VAL A 328 1.94 24.25 -12.06
CA VAL A 328 1.49 25.07 -13.18
C VAL A 328 2.44 26.24 -13.42
N PRO A 329 3.06 26.36 -14.61
CA PRO A 329 3.91 27.50 -14.95
C PRO A 329 3.11 28.82 -14.91
N THR A 330 3.63 29.82 -14.21
CA THR A 330 3.05 31.17 -14.10
C THR A 330 3.36 32.05 -15.32
N ARG A 331 4.34 31.64 -16.13
CA ARG A 331 4.78 32.24 -17.39
C ARG A 331 5.23 31.15 -18.37
N GLU A 332 5.47 31.55 -19.62
CA GLU A 332 6.10 30.66 -20.60
C GLU A 332 7.56 30.41 -20.20
N LEU A 333 7.98 29.15 -20.14
CA LEU A 333 9.33 28.73 -19.80
C LEU A 333 9.90 27.93 -20.97
N VAL A 334 10.93 28.44 -21.61
CA VAL A 334 11.62 27.78 -22.72
C VAL A 334 13.10 27.71 -22.42
N GLY A 335 13.70 26.55 -22.65
CA GLY A 335 15.12 26.32 -22.45
C GLY A 335 15.57 24.94 -22.90
N THR A 336 16.82 24.60 -22.60
CA THR A 336 17.41 23.29 -22.87
C THR A 336 18.06 22.76 -21.60
N ILE A 337 17.70 21.56 -21.15
CA ILE A 337 18.37 20.89 -20.02
C ILE A 337 19.04 19.64 -20.57
N ARG A 338 20.36 19.49 -20.39
CA ARG A 338 21.13 18.34 -20.87
C ARG A 338 20.86 17.99 -22.35
N GLN A 339 20.87 19.01 -23.21
CA GLN A 339 20.58 18.91 -24.66
C GLN A 339 19.13 18.56 -25.03
N GLN A 340 18.23 18.41 -24.06
CA GLN A 340 16.81 18.15 -24.30
C GLN A 340 16.03 19.47 -24.25
N PRO A 341 15.31 19.84 -25.32
CA PRO A 341 14.51 21.05 -25.34
C PRO A 341 13.33 20.93 -24.39
N ILE A 342 13.16 21.93 -23.53
CA ILE A 342 12.05 22.06 -22.61
C ILE A 342 11.24 23.29 -22.98
N ARG A 343 9.96 23.09 -23.23
CA ARG A 343 8.98 24.13 -23.46
C ARG A 343 7.79 23.88 -22.57
N LEU A 344 7.52 24.84 -21.70
CA LEU A 344 6.38 24.85 -20.79
C LEU A 344 5.53 26.09 -21.08
N GLU A 345 4.27 25.88 -21.44
CA GLU A 345 3.31 26.94 -21.71
C GLU A 345 2.79 27.54 -20.41
N LYS A 346 2.55 28.86 -20.41
CA LYS A 346 1.93 29.53 -19.27
C LYS A 346 0.57 28.89 -18.99
N GLY A 347 0.36 28.45 -17.76
CA GLY A 347 -0.91 27.90 -17.31
C GLY A 347 -1.17 26.44 -17.70
N GLU A 348 -0.24 25.75 -18.36
CA GLU A 348 -0.40 24.31 -18.59
C GLU A 348 -0.24 23.51 -17.30
N ARG A 349 -0.93 22.38 -17.20
CA ARG A 349 -0.84 21.49 -16.04
C ARG A 349 0.26 20.46 -16.24
N VAL A 350 1.28 20.48 -15.37
CA VAL A 350 2.24 19.38 -15.23
C VAL A 350 1.74 18.48 -14.12
N ALA A 351 1.35 17.24 -14.44
CA ALA A 351 0.87 16.28 -13.45
C ALA A 351 1.99 15.92 -12.46
N PHE A 352 1.68 15.83 -11.17
CA PHE A 352 2.72 15.57 -10.17
C PHE A 352 2.35 14.50 -9.16
N PHE A 353 1.15 14.59 -8.59
CA PHE A 353 0.69 13.64 -7.60
C PHE A 353 -0.80 13.36 -7.82
N GLY A 354 -1.25 12.17 -7.50
CA GLY A 354 -2.68 11.92 -7.43
C GLY A 354 -3.02 10.97 -6.31
N SER A 355 -4.29 10.98 -5.94
CA SER A 355 -4.80 10.19 -4.82
C SER A 355 -6.21 9.71 -5.14
N GLY A 356 -6.31 8.42 -5.44
CA GLY A 356 -7.56 7.73 -5.69
C GLY A 356 -8.41 7.60 -4.43
N LYS A 357 -9.72 7.60 -4.64
CA LYS A 357 -10.73 7.37 -3.62
C LYS A 357 -11.54 6.12 -3.97
N TRP A 358 -11.07 4.98 -3.51
CA TRP A 358 -11.50 3.69 -3.99
C TRP A 358 -12.58 3.09 -3.12
N THR A 359 -13.72 2.81 -3.74
CA THR A 359 -14.80 2.05 -3.13
C THR A 359 -14.44 0.56 -3.01
N LYS A 360 -15.28 -0.22 -2.31
CA LYS A 360 -15.13 -1.68 -2.28
C LYS A 360 -15.13 -2.29 -3.69
N ASP A 361 -16.01 -1.83 -4.57
CA ASP A 361 -16.10 -2.33 -5.95
C ASP A 361 -14.83 -2.04 -6.75
N THR A 362 -14.22 -0.87 -6.50
CA THR A 362 -12.92 -0.51 -7.08
C THR A 362 -11.84 -1.48 -6.59
N MET A 363 -11.82 -1.80 -5.30
CA MET A 363 -10.87 -2.78 -4.74
C MET A 363 -11.06 -4.20 -5.27
N ASP A 364 -12.30 -4.64 -5.49
CA ASP A 364 -12.58 -5.95 -6.09
C ASP A 364 -12.02 -6.03 -7.52
N LYS A 365 -12.09 -4.93 -8.30
CA LYS A 365 -11.48 -4.83 -9.63
C LYS A 365 -9.95 -4.85 -9.55
N VAL A 366 -9.37 -4.03 -8.68
CA VAL A 366 -7.90 -3.93 -8.51
C VAL A 366 -7.30 -5.28 -8.06
N GLY A 367 -8.00 -6.03 -7.19
CA GLY A 367 -7.58 -7.36 -6.75
C GLY A 367 -7.74 -8.47 -7.78
N SER A 368 -8.50 -8.26 -8.86
CA SER A 368 -8.85 -9.33 -9.81
C SER A 368 -7.63 -9.91 -10.55
N ARG A 369 -6.78 -9.04 -11.12
CA ARG A 369 -5.56 -9.41 -11.85
C ARG A 369 -4.53 -10.17 -11.02
N PRO A 370 -4.18 -9.74 -9.79
CA PRO A 370 -3.30 -10.51 -8.91
C PRO A 370 -3.96 -11.78 -8.34
N GLY A 371 -5.27 -11.97 -8.51
CA GLY A 371 -6.02 -13.10 -7.93
C GLY A 371 -6.35 -12.91 -6.45
N LEU A 372 -6.34 -11.67 -5.96
CA LEU A 372 -6.66 -11.30 -4.60
C LEU A 372 -8.15 -11.02 -4.45
N LYS A 373 -8.73 -11.46 -3.34
CA LYS A 373 -10.13 -11.20 -2.99
C LYS A 373 -10.19 -10.61 -1.60
N VAL A 374 -11.10 -9.65 -1.41
CA VAL A 374 -11.38 -9.08 -0.09
C VAL A 374 -11.96 -10.17 0.81
N HIS A 375 -11.16 -10.64 1.77
CA HIS A 375 -11.61 -11.63 2.75
C HIS A 375 -12.39 -10.96 3.89
N LYS A 376 -11.95 -9.77 4.30
CA LYS A 376 -12.51 -9.00 5.41
C LYS A 376 -12.29 -7.52 5.17
N SER A 377 -13.18 -6.68 5.71
CA SER A 377 -13.10 -5.23 5.60
C SER A 377 -13.60 -4.58 6.88
N TRP A 378 -12.92 -3.53 7.31
CA TRP A 378 -13.32 -2.68 8.42
C TRP A 378 -13.61 -1.28 7.90
N HIS A 379 -14.65 -0.63 8.43
CA HIS A 379 -15.13 0.65 7.93
C HIS A 379 -15.36 1.61 9.09
N GLU A 380 -15.20 2.91 8.85
CA GLU A 380 -15.62 3.94 9.80
C GLU A 380 -17.03 4.40 9.44
N ALA A 381 -18.00 4.17 10.33
CA ALA A 381 -19.41 4.46 10.09
C ALA A 381 -19.73 5.94 9.84
N GLU A 382 -18.89 6.84 10.35
CA GLU A 382 -18.99 8.29 10.14
C GLU A 382 -18.72 8.71 8.68
N PHE A 383 -18.24 7.76 7.86
CA PHE A 383 -17.92 7.93 6.46
C PHE A 383 -18.69 6.86 5.71
N ASN A 384 -19.92 7.19 5.31
CA ASN A 384 -20.66 6.35 4.38
C ASN A 384 -19.89 6.30 3.05
N TYR A 385 -18.96 5.36 2.97
CA TYR A 385 -18.28 4.93 1.77
C TYR A 385 -19.32 4.25 0.87
N GLY A 386 -20.16 5.06 0.22
CA GLY A 386 -21.16 4.62 -0.74
C GLY A 386 -22.36 3.88 -0.16
N THR A 387 -23.28 4.58 0.52
CA THR A 387 -24.69 4.25 0.31
C THR A 387 -25.15 5.00 -0.93
N VAL A 388 -25.12 4.33 -2.09
CA VAL A 388 -26.03 4.70 -3.17
C VAL A 388 -27.43 4.45 -2.60
N GLN A 389 -28.14 5.52 -2.23
CA GLN A 389 -29.58 5.42 -2.04
C GLN A 389 -30.14 4.96 -3.38
N ASN A 390 -30.58 3.70 -3.42
CA ASN A 390 -31.40 3.21 -4.51
C ASN A 390 -32.75 3.92 -4.39
N LEU A 391 -32.84 5.13 -4.96
CA LEU A 391 -34.10 5.77 -5.28
C LEU A 391 -34.65 5.09 -6.54
N SER A 392 -35.21 3.90 -6.35
CA SER A 392 -36.30 3.41 -7.19
C SER A 392 -37.21 2.50 -6.37
N SER A 393 -38.30 3.11 -5.94
CA SER A 393 -39.58 2.48 -5.66
C SER A 393 -40.09 1.67 -6.86
N HIS A 394 -40.85 0.59 -6.59
CA HIS A 394 -41.78 -0.13 -7.50
C HIS A 394 -41.09 -1.05 -8.54
N LEU A 395 -41.48 -2.31 -8.82
CA LEU A 395 -42.58 -3.24 -8.53
C LEU A 395 -41.99 -4.67 -8.75
N GLY A 396 -42.40 -5.70 -8.02
CA GLY A 396 -43.40 -6.64 -8.55
C GLY A 396 -42.84 -8.06 -8.69
N SER A 397 -43.59 -9.01 -8.16
CA SER A 397 -43.40 -10.47 -8.17
C SER A 397 -43.29 -11.11 -9.55
N CYS A 398 -42.49 -12.18 -9.64
CA CYS A 398 -42.93 -13.56 -9.97
C CYS A 398 -41.84 -14.55 -9.57
#